data_AF-A0A535E637-F1
#
_entry.id   AF-A0A535E637-F1
#
_cell.length_a   1.000
_cell.length_b   1.000
_cell.length_c   1.000
_cell.angle_alpha   90.00
_cell.angle_beta   90.00
_cell.angle_gamma   90.00
#
_symmetry.space_group_name_H-M   'P 1'
#
loop_
_entity.id
_entity.type
_entity.pdbx_description
1 polymer ?
#
loop_
_entity_poly.entity_id
_entity_poly.type
_entity_poly.pdbx_seq_one_letter_code
_entity_poly.pdbx_strand_id
1 'polypeptide(L)'
;MLSLVLPSYNEARRIAASLAACAEFLGERGLGAEIIVADDGSTDHTGEAFADAVATLPQGRLSYRYLPLPHRGKGSAVRAGVGSATGDPIVFLDADLTIPVDIIDNFLRAIDEGADIAIASRYVPGSVVRRPWWRRFLGDASRDERTIAFARSLSR
;
A
#
# COMPACT_ATOMS: atom_id res chain seq x y z
N MET A 1 -14.67 -6.16 4.27
CA MET A 1 -13.71 -5.53 5.18
C MET A 1 -12.39 -5.49 4.43
N LEU A 2 -11.77 -4.33 4.29
CA LEU A 2 -10.53 -4.14 3.52
C LEU A 2 -9.29 -4.58 4.32
N SER A 3 -8.27 -5.12 3.68
CA SER A 3 -6.93 -5.21 4.27
C SER A 3 -5.98 -4.24 3.58
N LEU A 4 -5.41 -3.31 4.33
CA LEU A 4 -4.39 -2.36 3.83
C LEU A 4 -3.01 -2.75 4.36
N VAL A 5 -2.12 -3.16 3.47
CA VAL A 5 -0.76 -3.59 3.80
C VAL A 5 0.23 -2.45 3.51
N LEU A 6 1.02 -2.07 4.52
CA LEU A 6 2.07 -1.06 4.43
C LEU A 6 3.45 -1.71 4.63
N PRO A 7 4.14 -2.19 3.57
CA PRO A 7 5.53 -2.60 3.67
C PRO A 7 6.39 -1.43 4.17
N SER A 8 7.18 -1.68 5.21
CA SER A 8 7.97 -0.67 5.92
C SER A 8 9.41 -1.14 6.13
N TYR A 9 10.37 -0.21 6.07
CA TYR A 9 11.76 -0.44 6.47
C TYR A 9 12.40 0.90 6.86
N ASN A 10 12.76 1.07 8.13
CA ASN A 10 13.28 2.30 8.71
C ASN A 10 12.36 3.52 8.48
N GLU A 11 11.11 3.38 8.89
CA GLU A 11 10.03 4.35 8.70
C GLU A 11 9.58 5.04 9.99
N ALA A 12 10.39 5.04 11.06
CA ALA A 12 10.04 5.59 12.37
C ALA A 12 9.52 7.04 12.32
N ARG A 13 10.05 7.85 11.41
CA ARG A 13 9.68 9.27 11.24
C ARG A 13 8.38 9.49 10.46
N ARG A 14 7.89 8.48 9.74
CA ARG A 14 6.77 8.62 8.79
C ARG A 14 5.58 7.77 9.17
N ILE A 15 5.80 6.61 9.77
CA ILE A 15 4.75 5.60 10.00
C ILE A 15 3.54 6.16 10.77
N ALA A 16 3.76 7.00 11.79
CA ALA A 16 2.67 7.61 12.56
C ALA A 16 1.76 8.49 11.69
N ALA A 17 2.34 9.36 10.86
CA ALA A 17 1.57 10.23 9.97
C ALA A 17 0.85 9.42 8.88
N SER A 18 1.51 8.38 8.35
CA SER A 18 0.92 7.49 7.34
C SER A 18 -0.27 6.71 7.89
N LEU A 19 -0.17 6.18 9.11
CA LEU A 19 -1.28 5.50 9.78
C LEU A 19 -2.44 6.44 10.05
N ALA A 20 -2.18 7.67 10.49
CA ALA A 20 -3.20 8.68 10.70
C ALA A 20 -3.95 9.03 9.41
N ALA A 21 -3.21 9.27 8.31
CA ALA A 21 -3.82 9.55 7.01
C ALA A 21 -4.66 8.37 6.49
N CYS A 22 -4.22 7.14 6.70
CA CYS A 22 -5.00 5.95 6.35
C CYS A 22 -6.26 5.83 7.21
N ALA A 23 -6.15 6.01 8.52
CA ALA A 23 -7.28 5.92 9.44
C ALA A 23 -8.34 7.00 9.16
N GLU A 24 -7.91 8.24 8.90
CA GLU A 24 -8.78 9.35 8.50
C GLU A 24 -9.52 9.02 7.20
N PHE A 25 -8.78 8.67 6.14
CA PHE A 25 -9.36 8.34 4.84
C PHE A 25 -10.42 7.22 4.93
N LEU A 26 -10.08 6.13 5.63
CA LEU A 26 -10.98 4.99 5.79
C LEU A 26 -12.19 5.34 6.68
N GLY A 27 -11.96 6.13 7.73
CA GLY A 27 -12.99 6.62 8.65
C GLY A 27 -14.03 7.51 7.97
N GLU A 28 -13.59 8.46 7.15
CA GLU A 28 -14.47 9.34 6.35
C GLU A 28 -15.42 8.56 5.43
N ARG A 29 -14.95 7.41 4.93
CA ARG A 29 -15.70 6.52 4.05
C ARG A 29 -16.51 5.46 4.81
N GLY A 30 -16.40 5.45 6.15
CA GLY A 30 -17.05 4.47 7.01
C GLY A 30 -16.59 3.03 6.78
N LEU A 31 -15.43 2.84 6.13
CA LEU A 31 -14.92 1.53 5.74
C LEU A 31 -14.36 0.78 6.95
N GLY A 32 -14.73 -0.49 7.08
CA GLY A 32 -14.08 -1.41 8.00
C GLY A 32 -12.80 -1.97 7.38
N ALA A 33 -11.68 -1.85 8.08
CA ALA A 33 -10.38 -2.28 7.58
C ALA A 33 -9.44 -2.80 8.67
N GLU A 34 -8.53 -3.68 8.28
CA GLU A 34 -7.29 -3.90 9.03
C GLU A 34 -6.13 -3.22 8.32
N ILE A 35 -5.27 -2.55 9.07
CA ILE A 35 -4.05 -1.91 8.57
C ILE A 35 -2.86 -2.70 9.11
N ILE A 36 -2.11 -3.32 8.21
CA ILE A 36 -1.00 -4.21 8.53
C ILE A 36 0.29 -3.51 8.14
N VAL A 37 1.12 -3.15 9.11
CA VAL A 37 2.48 -2.66 8.89
C VAL A 37 3.41 -3.86 8.82
N ALA A 38 3.84 -4.22 7.62
CA ALA A 38 4.76 -5.33 7.36
C ALA A 38 6.20 -4.80 7.37
N ASP A 39 6.87 -4.93 8.52
CA ASP A 39 8.20 -4.39 8.74
C ASP A 39 9.29 -5.36 8.28
N ASP A 40 10.08 -4.97 7.27
CA ASP A 40 11.18 -5.73 6.67
C ASP A 40 12.46 -5.64 7.52
N GLY A 41 12.34 -5.86 8.82
CA GLY A 41 13.48 -5.89 9.75
C GLY A 41 14.11 -4.52 9.97
N SER A 42 13.29 -3.51 10.26
CA SER A 42 13.77 -2.17 10.63
C SER A 42 14.79 -2.22 11.76
N THR A 43 15.80 -1.36 11.66
CA THR A 43 16.87 -1.18 12.65
C THR A 43 16.71 0.12 13.45
N ASP A 44 15.69 0.91 13.14
CA ASP A 44 15.31 2.11 13.87
C ASP A 44 14.08 1.85 14.77
N HIS A 45 13.49 2.94 15.28
CA HIS A 45 12.34 2.89 16.18
C HIS A 45 10.98 2.73 15.46
N THR A 46 10.92 2.09 14.28
CA THR A 46 9.66 1.96 13.51
C THR A 46 8.56 1.25 14.30
N GLY A 47 8.91 0.18 15.02
CA GLY A 47 7.94 -0.56 15.84
C GLY A 47 7.41 0.23 17.03
N GLU A 48 8.27 1.02 17.69
CA GLU A 48 7.87 1.92 18.77
C GLU A 48 6.94 3.03 18.24
N ALA A 49 7.32 3.68 17.13
CA ALA A 49 6.50 4.70 16.49
C ALA A 49 5.14 4.17 16.03
N PHE A 50 5.08 2.92 15.57
CA PHE A 50 3.81 2.24 15.30
C PHE A 50 2.97 2.11 16.58
N ALA A 51 3.55 1.57 17.66
CA ALA A 51 2.85 1.31 18.91
C ALA A 51 2.28 2.60 19.52
N ASP A 52 3.09 3.67 19.53
CA ASP A 52 2.67 4.99 20.02
C ASP A 52 1.54 5.58 19.18
N ALA A 53 1.61 5.44 17.84
CA ALA A 53 0.57 5.94 16.95
C ALA A 53 -0.77 5.23 17.21
N VAL A 54 -0.78 3.89 17.19
CA VAL A 54 -2.04 3.12 17.29
C VAL A 54 -2.75 3.28 18.63
N ALA A 55 -2.02 3.65 19.69
CA ALA A 55 -2.61 3.97 20.99
C ALA A 55 -3.58 5.17 20.95
N THR A 56 -3.43 6.06 19.97
CA THR A 56 -4.24 7.28 19.82
C THR A 56 -5.21 7.25 18.64
N LEU A 57 -5.03 6.30 17.70
CA LEU A 57 -5.84 6.22 16.49
C LEU A 57 -7.23 5.60 16.75
N PRO A 58 -8.24 5.95 15.92
CA PRO A 58 -9.59 5.41 16.04
C PRO A 58 -9.60 3.87 15.98
N GLN A 59 -10.28 3.25 16.94
CA GLN A 59 -10.48 1.80 17.02
C GLN A 59 -11.91 1.41 16.63
N GLY A 60 -12.18 0.12 16.47
CA GLY A 60 -13.51 -0.43 16.23
C GLY A 60 -13.64 -1.03 14.85
N ARG A 61 -14.08 -0.23 13.86
CA ARG A 61 -14.09 -0.65 12.45
C ARG A 61 -12.69 -0.77 11.86
N LEU A 62 -11.72 -0.11 12.49
CA LEU A 62 -10.31 -0.18 12.14
C LEU A 62 -9.57 -1.04 13.16
N SER A 63 -8.69 -1.90 12.67
CA SER A 63 -7.69 -2.60 13.48
C SER A 63 -6.30 -2.37 12.90
N TYR A 64 -5.28 -2.38 13.76
CA TYR A 64 -3.90 -2.11 13.37
C TYR A 64 -3.02 -3.26 13.83
N ARG A 65 -2.15 -3.75 12.95
CA ARG A 65 -1.25 -4.89 13.23
C ARG A 65 0.17 -4.56 12.79
N TYR A 66 1.13 -4.85 13.67
CA TYR A 66 2.54 -4.82 13.33
C TYR A 66 3.03 -6.23 13.03
N LEU A 67 3.69 -6.42 11.88
CA LEU A 67 4.25 -7.68 11.46
C LEU A 67 5.77 -7.53 11.29
N PRO A 68 6.58 -7.85 12.31
CA PRO A 68 8.04 -7.81 12.22
C PRO A 68 8.57 -9.01 11.43
N LEU A 69 9.45 -8.76 10.48
CA LEU A 69 10.03 -9.78 9.59
C LEU A 69 11.56 -9.67 9.58
N PRO A 70 12.28 -10.74 9.24
CA PRO A 70 13.69 -10.64 8.88
C PRO A 70 13.89 -9.81 7.61
N HIS A 71 14.94 -9.00 7.55
CA HIS A 71 15.26 -8.17 6.39
C HIS A 71 15.54 -9.03 5.14
N ARG A 72 14.61 -9.05 4.19
CA ARG A 72 14.67 -9.83 2.94
C ARG A 72 14.17 -9.04 1.73
N GLY A 73 13.96 -7.74 1.89
CA GLY A 73 13.51 -6.82 0.85
C GLY A 73 11.99 -6.65 0.82
N LYS A 74 11.56 -5.53 0.24
CA LYS A 74 10.15 -5.13 0.11
C LYS A 74 9.21 -6.22 -0.40
N GLY A 75 9.63 -7.02 -1.38
CA GLY A 75 8.81 -8.11 -1.93
C GLY A 75 8.47 -9.17 -0.88
N SER A 76 9.40 -9.46 0.03
CA SER A 76 9.17 -10.36 1.16
C SER A 76 8.16 -9.77 2.13
N ALA A 77 8.28 -8.48 2.46
CA ALA A 77 7.35 -7.78 3.34
C ALA A 77 5.93 -7.72 2.75
N VAL A 78 5.78 -7.36 1.47
CA VAL A 78 4.47 -7.37 0.79
C VAL A 78 3.86 -8.77 0.81
N ARG A 79 4.63 -9.80 0.45
CA ARG A 79 4.15 -11.19 0.43
C ARG A 79 3.68 -11.64 1.81
N ALA A 80 4.45 -11.35 2.87
CA ALA A 80 4.10 -11.75 4.22
C ALA A 80 2.86 -10.98 4.72
N GLY A 81 2.80 -9.66 4.45
CA GLY A 81 1.64 -8.83 4.78
C GLY A 81 0.36 -9.34 4.12
N VAL A 82 0.39 -9.55 2.79
CA VAL A 82 -0.74 -10.12 2.03
C VAL A 82 -1.12 -11.51 2.56
N GLY A 83 -0.14 -12.37 2.84
CA GLY A 83 -0.40 -13.71 3.38
C GLY A 83 -0.97 -13.73 4.81
N SER A 84 -0.82 -12.63 5.55
CA SER A 84 -1.35 -12.46 6.91
C SER A 84 -2.69 -11.72 6.97
N ALA A 85 -3.14 -11.19 5.83
CA ALA A 85 -4.38 -10.44 5.68
C ALA A 85 -5.59 -11.36 5.72
N THR A 86 -6.70 -10.83 6.22
CA THR A 86 -7.97 -11.53 6.47
C THR A 86 -9.16 -10.87 5.77
N GLY A 87 -8.98 -9.63 5.31
CA GLY A 87 -9.96 -8.88 4.55
C GLY A 87 -9.88 -9.14 3.04
N ASP A 88 -10.92 -8.66 2.36
CA ASP A 88 -11.11 -8.73 0.92
C ASP A 88 -11.89 -7.47 0.49
N PRO A 89 -11.34 -6.60 -0.38
CA PRO A 89 -10.07 -6.75 -1.10
C PRO A 89 -8.83 -6.48 -0.23
N ILE A 90 -7.68 -6.93 -0.73
CA ILE A 90 -6.35 -6.63 -0.18
C ILE A 90 -5.68 -5.55 -1.04
N VAL A 91 -5.29 -4.45 -0.42
CA VAL A 91 -4.53 -3.35 -1.04
C VAL A 91 -3.19 -3.24 -0.34
N PHE A 92 -2.12 -2.97 -1.08
CA PHE A 92 -0.85 -2.55 -0.49
C PHE A 92 -0.43 -1.19 -1.01
N LEU A 93 0.08 -0.34 -0.12
CA LEU A 93 0.63 0.98 -0.42
C LEU A 93 1.98 1.14 0.30
N ASP A 94 2.89 1.92 -0.26
CA ASP A 94 4.16 2.19 0.40
C ASP A 94 3.93 2.98 1.70
N ALA A 95 4.67 2.64 2.76
CA ALA A 95 4.49 3.24 4.07
C ALA A 95 4.81 4.74 4.13
N ASP A 96 5.51 5.29 3.14
CA ASP A 96 5.78 6.73 3.04
C ASP A 96 4.67 7.51 2.30
N LEU A 97 3.64 6.82 1.81
CA LEU A 97 2.52 7.37 1.03
C LEU A 97 2.98 8.29 -0.11
N THR A 98 4.06 7.93 -0.80
CA THR A 98 4.47 8.59 -2.06
C THR A 98 3.32 8.58 -3.09
N ILE A 99 2.51 7.53 -3.07
CA ILE A 99 1.20 7.50 -3.72
C ILE A 99 0.16 7.86 -2.65
N PRO A 100 -0.70 8.86 -2.90
CA PRO A 100 -1.71 9.27 -1.94
C PRO A 100 -2.70 8.14 -1.64
N VAL A 101 -3.22 8.14 -0.41
CA VAL A 101 -4.16 7.11 0.07
C VAL A 101 -5.49 7.10 -0.68
N ASP A 102 -5.86 8.24 -1.28
CA ASP A 102 -7.09 8.37 -2.09
C ASP A 102 -7.12 7.48 -3.34
N ILE A 103 -5.97 6.95 -3.77
CA ILE A 103 -5.89 5.96 -4.85
C ILE A 103 -6.71 4.70 -4.53
N ILE A 104 -6.95 4.41 -3.25
CA ILE A 104 -7.76 3.28 -2.81
C ILE A 104 -9.18 3.36 -3.40
N ASP A 105 -9.77 4.57 -3.50
CA ASP A 105 -11.11 4.72 -4.09
C ASP A 105 -11.15 4.22 -5.54
N ASN A 106 -10.07 4.45 -6.32
CA ASN A 106 -9.96 3.95 -7.68
C ASN A 106 -9.77 2.44 -7.73
N PHE A 107 -9.04 1.85 -6.79
CA PHE A 107 -8.86 0.40 -6.71
C PHE A 107 -10.17 -0.28 -6.35
N LEU A 108 -10.86 0.19 -5.31
CA LEU A 108 -12.14 -0.37 -4.89
C LEU A 108 -13.16 -0.31 -6.01
N ARG A 109 -13.28 0.83 -6.72
CA ARG A 109 -14.16 0.93 -7.89
C ARG A 109 -13.82 -0.11 -8.97
N ALA A 110 -12.54 -0.30 -9.29
CA ALA A 110 -12.14 -1.26 -10.32
C ALA A 110 -12.48 -2.71 -9.92
N ILE A 111 -12.32 -3.05 -8.64
CA ILE A 111 -12.73 -4.36 -8.10
C ILE A 111 -14.25 -4.52 -8.15
N ASP A 112 -15.01 -3.49 -7.73
CA ASP A 112 -16.48 -3.49 -7.78
C ASP A 112 -17.02 -3.62 -9.21
N GLU A 113 -16.30 -3.08 -10.20
CA GLU A 113 -16.59 -3.23 -11.64
C GLU A 113 -16.21 -4.63 -12.20
N GLY A 114 -15.68 -5.52 -11.36
CA GLY A 114 -15.41 -6.92 -11.68
C GLY A 114 -13.96 -7.23 -12.08
N ALA A 115 -13.00 -6.35 -11.77
CA ALA A 115 -11.59 -6.69 -11.91
C ALA A 115 -11.11 -7.58 -10.76
N ASP A 116 -10.32 -8.61 -11.05
CA ASP A 116 -9.67 -9.41 -10.01
C ASP A 116 -8.45 -8.70 -9.42
N ILE A 117 -7.79 -7.86 -10.22
CA ILE A 117 -6.55 -7.16 -9.86
C ILE A 117 -6.57 -5.74 -10.44
N ALA A 118 -6.32 -4.75 -9.58
CA ALA A 118 -6.13 -3.35 -9.97
C ALA A 118 -4.69 -2.88 -9.68
N ILE A 119 -4.05 -2.23 -10.65
CA ILE A 119 -2.65 -1.76 -10.53
C ILE A 119 -2.56 -0.28 -10.88
N ALA A 120 -2.03 0.54 -9.97
CA ALA A 120 -1.66 1.91 -10.28
C ALA A 120 -0.44 1.94 -11.22
N SER A 121 -0.66 2.31 -12.48
CA SER A 121 0.40 2.41 -13.48
C SER A 121 0.74 3.86 -13.80
N ARG A 122 2.04 4.13 -13.90
CA ARG A 122 2.61 5.43 -14.33
C ARG A 122 2.73 5.56 -15.85
N TYR A 123 2.29 4.55 -16.59
CA TYR A 123 2.45 4.45 -18.04
C TYR A 123 1.12 4.42 -18.80
N VAL A 124 0.00 4.49 -18.08
CA VAL A 124 -1.32 4.60 -18.69
C VAL A 124 -1.68 6.07 -18.95
N PRO A 125 -2.50 6.34 -19.98
CA PRO A 125 -3.04 7.68 -20.22
C PRO A 125 -3.70 8.27 -18.97
N GLY A 126 -3.48 9.56 -18.71
CA GLY A 126 -4.01 10.25 -17.53
C GLY A 126 -3.12 10.20 -16.27
N SER A 127 -2.02 9.43 -16.28
CA SER A 127 -1.07 9.44 -15.17
C SER A 127 -0.22 10.72 -15.11
N VAL A 128 -0.06 11.30 -13.92
CA VAL A 128 0.75 12.50 -13.67
C VAL A 128 1.99 12.11 -12.89
N VAL A 129 3.17 12.21 -13.52
CA VAL A 129 4.45 11.88 -12.88
C VAL A 129 5.41 13.06 -13.02
N ARG A 130 5.72 13.71 -11.89
CA ARG A 130 6.72 14.79 -11.83
C ARG A 130 8.09 14.20 -11.49
N ARG A 131 9.03 14.19 -12.45
CA ARG A 131 10.42 13.76 -12.24
C ARG A 131 11.37 14.49 -13.21
N PRO A 132 12.65 14.70 -12.84
CA PRO A 132 13.65 15.28 -13.74
C PRO A 132 13.78 14.49 -15.05
N TRP A 133 14.06 15.19 -16.15
CA TRP A 133 14.08 14.63 -17.51
C TRP A 133 15.10 13.47 -17.67
N TRP A 134 16.24 13.53 -16.98
CA TRP A 134 17.25 12.47 -17.01
C TRP A 134 16.78 11.18 -16.33
N ARG A 135 15.95 11.26 -15.28
CA ARG A 135 15.31 10.07 -14.66
C ARG A 135 14.23 9.46 -15.54
N ARG A 136 13.58 10.28 -16.36
CA ARG A 136 12.60 9.80 -17.34
C ARG A 136 13.29 8.96 -18.43
N PHE A 137 14.38 9.47 -18.97
CA PHE A 137 15.16 8.79 -20.01
C PHE A 137 15.71 7.43 -19.54
N LEU A 138 16.31 7.36 -18.35
CA LEU A 138 16.84 6.12 -17.79
C LEU A 138 15.74 5.06 -17.54
N GLY A 139 14.55 5.48 -17.12
CA GLY A 139 13.43 4.57 -16.90
C GLY A 139 12.78 4.07 -18.20
N ASP A 140 12.82 4.89 -19.26
CA ASP A 140 12.32 4.49 -20.59
C ASP A 140 13.29 3.52 -21.30
N ALA A 141 14.60 3.60 -21.01
CA ALA A 141 15.63 2.76 -21.63
C ALA A 141 15.67 1.32 -21.08
N SER A 142 15.20 1.08 -19.85
CA SER A 142 15.08 -0.27 -19.28
C SER A 142 13.82 -1.03 -19.75
N ARG A 143 13.17 -0.56 -20.81
CA ARG A 143 11.97 -1.21 -21.38
C ARG A 143 12.35 -2.45 -22.18
N ASP A 144 11.87 -3.60 -21.72
CA ASP A 144 11.45 -4.69 -22.60
C ASP A 144 9.98 -4.37 -23.01
N GLU A 145 9.67 -4.42 -24.30
CA GLU A 145 8.43 -3.87 -24.90
C GLU A 145 7.14 -4.65 -24.54
N ARG A 146 7.15 -5.48 -23.49
CA ARG A 146 6.08 -6.46 -23.20
C ARG A 146 5.15 -6.15 -22.03
N THR A 147 5.17 -4.96 -21.44
CA THR A 147 4.22 -4.62 -20.36
C THR A 147 3.06 -3.78 -20.89
N ILE A 148 2.12 -4.44 -21.55
CA ILE A 148 0.76 -3.94 -21.74
C ILE A 148 0.00 -4.23 -20.45
N ALA A 149 -0.31 -3.19 -19.69
CA ALA A 149 -1.25 -3.27 -18.57
C ALA A 149 -2.67 -3.40 -19.13
N PHE A 150 -3.15 -4.63 -19.24
CA PHE A 150 -4.56 -5.01 -19.32
C PHE A 150 -4.67 -6.44 -18.80
N ALA A 151 -5.19 -6.63 -17.59
CA ALA A 151 -5.63 -7.95 -17.14
C ALA A 151 -7.16 -7.98 -17.23
N ARG A 152 -7.65 -8.27 -18.44
CA ARG A 152 -9.00 -8.79 -18.65
C ARG A 152 -8.89 -10.30 -18.84
N SER A 153 -9.76 -11.03 -18.12
CA SER A 153 -10.14 -12.45 -18.29
C SER A 153 -9.23 -13.51 -17.67
N LEU A 154 -9.80 -14.37 -16.81
CA LEU A 154 -10.28 -15.68 -17.25
C LEU A 154 -11.49 -16.13 -16.41
N SER A 155 -12.59 -16.38 -17.10
CA SER A 155 -13.78 -17.07 -16.60
C SER A 155 -13.42 -18.38 -15.89
N ARG A 156 -13.99 -18.60 -14.71
CA ARG A 156 -14.72 -19.82 -14.33
C ARG A 156 -15.51 -19.60 -13.04
#